data_AF-A0A1G3PR84-F1
#
_entry.id   AF-A0A1G3PR84-F1
#
_cell.length_a   1.000
_cell.length_b   1.000
_cell.length_c   1.000
_cell.angle_alpha   90.00
_cell.angle_beta   90.00
_cell.angle_gamma   90.00
#
_symmetry.space_group_name_H-M   'P 1'
#
loop_
_entity.id
_entity.type
_entity.pdbx_description
1 polymer ?
#
loop_
_entity_poly.entity_id
_entity_poly.type
_entity_poly.pdbx_seq_one_letter_code
_entity_poly.pdbx_strand_id
1 'polypeptide(L)'
;MKPGSNDKKIMVLISGKELSELQRHTWSMAEAFGLDRRIENYQGTHPIGLYRWDLDCLIDVIDIALDDQKEYPDKNSKGYKALKELHKRLKNEYQMNFE
;
A
#
# COMPACT_ATOMS: atom_id res chain seq x y z
N MET A 1 -0.15 16.01 -6.30
CA MET A 1 0.59 16.23 -7.52
C MET A 1 -0.31 15.69 -8.60
N LYS A 2 -0.64 16.47 -9.64
CA LYS A 2 -1.40 15.90 -10.75
C LYS A 2 -0.42 15.10 -11.60
N PRO A 3 -0.73 13.84 -11.95
CA PRO A 3 0.11 13.08 -12.85
C PRO A 3 0.20 13.79 -14.20
N GLY A 4 1.42 13.94 -14.71
CA GLY A 4 1.71 14.35 -16.07
C GLY A 4 1.43 13.23 -17.07
N SER A 5 1.43 13.56 -18.36
CA SER A 5 1.14 12.61 -19.44
C SER A 5 2.15 11.46 -19.55
N ASN A 6 3.36 11.66 -19.01
CA ASN A 6 4.46 10.70 -19.07
C ASN A 6 4.62 9.91 -17.76
N ASP A 7 3.81 10.21 -16.73
CA ASP A 7 3.89 9.49 -15.46
C ASP A 7 3.35 8.08 -15.62
N LYS A 8 4.23 7.11 -15.36
CA LYS A 8 3.90 5.69 -15.43
C LYS A 8 2.96 5.30 -14.29
N LYS A 9 1.88 4.61 -14.66
CA LYS A 9 0.88 4.06 -13.75
C LYS A 9 0.91 2.54 -13.84
N ILE A 10 1.06 1.86 -12.70
CA ILE A 10 1.01 0.39 -12.64
C ILE A 10 -0.33 -0.07 -12.06
N MET A 11 -0.80 -1.25 -12.44
CA MET A 11 -2.08 -1.80 -11.98
C MET A 11 -1.82 -2.94 -11.00
N VAL A 12 -2.21 -2.76 -9.74
CA VAL A 12 -1.99 -3.74 -8.67
C VAL A 12 -3.33 -4.17 -8.09
N LEU A 13 -3.59 -5.47 -8.02
CA LEU A 13 -4.74 -5.99 -7.26
C LEU A 13 -4.33 -6.19 -5.80
N ILE A 14 -5.01 -5.50 -4.89
CA ILE A 14 -4.88 -5.70 -3.44
C ILE A 14 -6.23 -6.15 -2.93
N SER A 15 -6.32 -7.33 -2.30
CA SER A 15 -7.62 -7.91 -1.95
C SER A 15 -7.57 -8.77 -0.68
N GLY A 16 -8.75 -9.12 -0.15
CA GLY A 16 -8.85 -9.96 1.03
C GLY A 16 -8.11 -9.37 2.24
N LYS A 17 -7.31 -10.19 2.91
CA LYS A 17 -6.69 -9.82 4.19
C LYS A 17 -5.66 -8.71 4.05
N GLU A 18 -4.86 -8.70 2.98
CA GLU A 18 -3.87 -7.62 2.77
C GLU A 18 -4.54 -6.26 2.59
N LEU A 19 -5.69 -6.20 1.90
CA LEU A 19 -6.46 -4.97 1.76
C LEU A 19 -7.06 -4.53 3.09
N SER A 20 -7.69 -5.45 3.83
CA SER A 20 -8.26 -5.12 5.14
C SER A 20 -7.21 -4.62 6.13
N GLU A 21 -6.00 -5.16 6.10
CA GLU A 21 -4.90 -4.68 6.95
C GLU A 21 -4.39 -3.33 6.46
N LEU A 22 -4.18 -3.14 5.16
CA LEU A 22 -3.77 -1.86 4.59
C LEU A 22 -4.74 -0.73 4.94
N GLN A 23 -6.05 -1.00 4.91
CA GLN A 23 -7.09 -0.03 5.22
C GLN A 23 -7.07 0.47 6.67
N ARG A 24 -6.45 -0.28 7.61
CA ARG A 24 -6.27 0.17 9.01
C ARG A 24 -5.27 1.32 9.14
N HIS A 25 -4.45 1.54 8.12
CA HIS A 25 -3.35 2.52 8.11
C HIS A 25 -3.58 3.69 7.15
N THR A 26 -4.81 3.85 6.61
CA THR A 26 -5.13 4.93 5.66
C THR A 26 -4.94 6.32 6.26
N TRP A 27 -5.09 6.48 7.57
CA TRP A 27 -4.82 7.74 8.27
C TRP A 27 -3.36 8.20 8.14
N SER A 28 -2.42 7.27 7.95
CA SER A 28 -1.01 7.57 7.71
C SER A 28 -0.70 7.91 6.24
N MET A 29 -1.69 7.83 5.34
CA MET A 29 -1.55 8.11 3.91
C MET A 29 -2.05 9.52 3.51
N ALA A 30 -2.44 10.35 4.49
CA ALA A 30 -3.08 11.64 4.25
C ALA A 30 -2.25 12.62 3.40
N GLU A 31 -0.93 12.46 3.39
CA GLU A 31 -0.02 13.31 2.60
C GLU A 31 0.05 12.93 1.11
N ALA A 32 -0.45 11.75 0.72
CA ALA A 32 -0.40 11.24 -0.64
C ALA A 32 -1.64 11.56 -1.47
N PHE A 33 -2.02 12.84 -1.57
CA PHE A 33 -3.01 13.34 -2.53
C PHE A 33 -4.29 12.50 -2.70
N GLY A 34 -4.98 12.20 -1.59
CA GLY A 34 -6.25 11.46 -1.63
C GLY A 34 -6.09 9.94 -1.76
N LEU A 35 -4.85 9.42 -1.66
CA LEU A 35 -4.57 7.97 -1.61
C LEU A 35 -5.26 7.32 -0.40
N ASP A 36 -5.26 7.98 0.74
CA ASP A 36 -6.03 7.61 1.94
C ASP A 36 -7.47 7.22 1.59
N ARG A 37 -8.22 8.13 0.96
CA ARG A 37 -9.62 7.92 0.56
C ARG A 37 -9.75 6.88 -0.54
N ARG A 38 -8.79 6.82 -1.46
CA ARG A 38 -8.80 5.83 -2.54
C ARG A 38 -8.67 4.42 -1.98
N ILE A 39 -7.77 4.20 -1.04
CA ILE A 39 -7.55 2.91 -0.38
C ILE A 39 -8.69 2.58 0.59
N GLU A 40 -9.16 3.55 1.37
CA GLU A 40 -10.30 3.38 2.27
C GLU A 40 -11.57 2.91 1.53
N ASN A 41 -11.86 3.48 0.37
CA ASN A 41 -13.03 3.11 -0.43
C ASN A 41 -12.79 1.91 -1.37
N TYR A 42 -11.54 1.43 -1.48
CA TYR A 42 -11.20 0.36 -2.40
C TYR A 42 -11.79 -0.98 -1.96
N GLN A 43 -12.44 -1.68 -2.88
CA GLN A 43 -13.14 -2.94 -2.60
C GLN A 43 -12.29 -4.19 -2.90
N GLY A 44 -11.13 -4.03 -3.53
CA GLY A 44 -10.25 -5.16 -3.89
C GLY A 44 -10.81 -6.10 -4.95
N THR A 45 -11.81 -5.67 -5.74
CA THR A 45 -12.43 -6.48 -6.79
C THR A 45 -11.80 -6.28 -8.16
N HIS A 46 -11.08 -5.17 -8.38
CA HIS A 46 -10.41 -4.83 -9.64
C HIS A 46 -9.08 -4.17 -9.33
N PRO A 47 -8.02 -4.31 -10.17
CA PRO A 47 -6.73 -3.68 -9.90
C PRO A 47 -6.85 -2.16 -9.70
N ILE A 48 -6.16 -1.62 -8.68
CA ILE A 48 -6.01 -0.17 -8.48
C ILE A 48 -4.78 0.31 -9.23
N GLY A 49 -4.92 1.45 -9.92
CA GLY A 49 -3.80 2.05 -10.62
C GLY A 49 -3.00 2.96 -9.69
N LEU A 50 -1.71 2.69 -9.52
CA LEU A 50 -0.81 3.39 -8.61
C LEU A 50 0.31 4.08 -9.39
N TYR A 51 0.58 5.33 -9.04
CA TYR A 51 1.75 6.07 -9.50
C TYR A 51 2.96 5.81 -8.59
N ARG A 52 4.15 6.25 -9.01
CA ARG A 52 5.38 6.13 -8.22
C ARG A 52 5.21 6.63 -6.78
N TRP A 53 4.70 7.85 -6.61
CA TRP A 53 4.47 8.43 -5.28
C TRP A 53 3.36 7.73 -4.49
N ASP A 54 2.41 7.07 -5.16
CA ASP A 54 1.41 6.25 -4.46
C ASP A 54 2.12 5.04 -3.85
N LEU A 55 3.05 4.40 -4.59
CA LEU A 55 3.84 3.27 -4.08
C LEU A 55 4.82 3.70 -2.99
N ASP A 56 5.54 4.80 -3.16
CA ASP A 56 6.44 5.34 -2.12
C ASP A 56 5.67 5.48 -0.80
N CYS A 57 4.50 6.14 -0.84
CA CYS A 57 3.66 6.30 0.35
C CYS A 57 3.16 4.98 0.94
N LEU A 58 2.68 4.05 0.10
CA LEU A 58 2.21 2.74 0.59
C LEU A 58 3.35 1.96 1.25
N ILE A 59 4.54 1.95 0.64
CA ILE A 59 5.71 1.25 1.16
C ILE A 59 6.11 1.84 2.51
N ASP A 60 6.24 3.17 2.61
CA ASP A 60 6.65 3.84 3.84
C ASP A 60 5.64 3.61 4.98
N VAL A 61 4.34 3.72 4.69
CA VAL A 61 3.28 3.48 5.69
C VAL A 61 3.31 2.04 6.18
N ILE A 62 3.51 1.07 5.28
CA ILE A 62 3.57 -0.33 5.66
C ILE A 62 4.86 -0.65 6.44
N ASP A 63 6.01 -0.08 6.05
CA ASP A 63 7.26 -0.24 6.80
C ASP A 63 7.09 0.25 8.25
N ILE A 64 6.52 1.45 8.46
CA ILE A 64 6.24 1.99 9.79
C ILE A 64 5.28 1.06 10.56
N ALA A 65 4.19 0.61 9.93
CA ALA A 65 3.22 -0.25 10.58
C ALA A 65 3.82 -1.60 11.02
N LEU A 66 4.62 -2.24 10.16
CA LEU A 66 5.25 -3.54 10.45
C LEU A 66 6.33 -3.47 11.53
N ASP A 67 6.93 -2.30 11.73
CA ASP A 67 7.94 -2.05 12.76
C ASP A 67 7.34 -1.61 14.11
N ASP A 68 6.09 -1.13 14.14
CA ASP A 68 5.41 -0.77 15.38
C ASP A 68 4.96 -2.00 16.19
N GLN A 69 5.64 -2.25 17.32
CA GLN A 69 5.34 -3.32 18.26
C GLN A 69 3.96 -3.19 18.91
N LYS A 70 3.39 -1.99 19.01
CA LYS A 70 2.03 -1.79 19.52
C LYS A 70 0.99 -2.22 18.50
N GLU A 71 1.27 -1.97 17.22
CA GLU A 71 0.38 -2.33 16.12
C GLU A 71 0.41 -3.84 15.85
N TYR A 72 1.61 -4.42 15.81
CA TYR A 72 1.80 -5.86 15.63
C TYR A 72 2.65 -6.46 16.75
N PRO A 73 2.05 -6.71 17.93
CA PRO A 73 2.75 -7.36 19.03
C PRO A 73 3.12 -8.81 18.70
N ASP A 74 2.31 -9.48 17.87
CA ASP A 74 2.58 -10.82 17.33
C ASP A 74 2.85 -10.78 15.81
N LYS A 75 4.12 -10.93 15.45
CA LYS A 75 4.59 -11.03 14.06
C LYS A 75 4.24 -12.37 13.39
N ASN A 76 3.63 -13.31 14.11
CA ASN A 76 3.05 -14.53 13.53
C ASN A 76 1.59 -14.40 13.16
N SER A 77 0.93 -13.31 13.55
CA SER A 77 -0.47 -13.05 13.25
C SER A 77 -0.74 -13.05 11.74
N LYS A 78 -1.96 -13.47 11.37
CA LYS A 78 -2.37 -13.50 9.96
C LYS A 78 -2.36 -12.10 9.33
N GLY A 79 -2.68 -11.07 10.10
CA GLY A 79 -2.65 -9.68 9.66
C GLY A 79 -1.24 -9.21 9.32
N TYR A 80 -0.30 -9.38 10.25
CA TYR A 80 1.11 -9.04 10.01
C TYR A 80 1.67 -9.75 8.77
N LYS A 81 1.43 -11.06 8.63
CA LYS A 81 1.92 -11.83 7.48
C LYS A 81 1.31 -11.37 6.16
N ALA A 82 0.01 -11.06 6.14
CA ALA A 82 -0.65 -10.56 4.94
C ALA A 82 -0.11 -9.19 4.53
N LEU A 83 0.03 -8.27 5.48
CA LEU A 83 0.56 -6.93 5.21
C LEU A 83 2.05 -6.99 4.77
N LYS A 84 2.84 -7.86 5.39
CA LYS A 84 4.24 -8.10 5.01
C LYS A 84 4.40 -8.68 3.61
N GLU A 85 3.51 -9.58 3.19
CA GLU A 85 3.56 -10.12 1.83
C GLU A 85 3.16 -9.06 0.79
N LEU A 86 2.13 -8.27 1.08
CA LEU A 86 1.77 -7.11 0.24
C LEU A 86 2.95 -6.15 0.10
N HIS A 87 3.59 -5.81 1.21
CA HIS A 87 4.75 -4.93 1.22
C HIS A 87 5.89 -5.42 0.32
N LYS A 88 6.23 -6.71 0.41
CA LYS A 88 7.23 -7.34 -0.46
C LYS A 88 6.84 -7.23 -1.94
N ARG A 89 5.57 -7.50 -2.27
CA ARG A 89 5.05 -7.35 -3.63
C ARG A 89 5.14 -5.91 -4.13
N LEU A 90 4.76 -4.92 -3.32
CA LEU A 90 4.83 -3.51 -3.68
C LEU A 90 6.27 -3.04 -3.91
N LYS A 91 7.23 -3.48 -3.07
CA LYS A 91 8.66 -3.22 -3.28
C LYS A 91 9.17 -3.81 -4.59
N ASN A 92 8.78 -5.05 -4.93
CA ASN A 92 9.14 -5.66 -6.20
C ASN A 92 8.55 -4.90 -7.40
N GLU A 93 7.27 -4.51 -7.32
CA GLU A 93 6.63 -3.71 -8.37
C GLU A 93 7.32 -2.35 -8.54
N TYR A 94 7.75 -1.73 -7.45
CA TYR A 94 8.50 -0.48 -7.50
C TYR A 94 9.81 -0.65 -8.26
N GLN A 95 10.63 -1.63 -7.85
CA GLN A 95 11.92 -1.92 -8.48
C GLN A 95 11.77 -2.26 -9.96
N MET A 96 10.80 -3.09 -10.33
CA MET A 96 10.60 -3.49 -11.73
C MET A 96 10.14 -2.37 -12.65
N ASN A 97 9.53 -1.31 -12.09
CA ASN A 97 8.84 -0.31 -12.89
C ASN A 97 9.45 1.09 -12.84
N PHE A 98 10.24 1.41 -11.82
CA PHE A 98 10.73 2.77 -11.54
C PHE A 98 12.21 2.87 -11.16
N GLU A 99 12.92 1.75 -11.04
CA GLU A 99 14.38 1.65 -10.92
C GLU A 99 14.97 0.97 -12.16
#